data_AF-A0A938QGS9-F1
#
_entry.id   AF-A0A938QGS9-F1
#
_cell.length_a   1.000
_cell.length_b   1.000
_cell.length_c   1.000
_cell.angle_alpha   90.00
_cell.angle_beta   90.00
_cell.angle_gamma   90.00
#
_symmetry.space_group_name_H-M   'P 1'
#
loop_
_entity.id
_entity.type
_entity.pdbx_description
1 polymer ?
#
loop_
_entity_poly.entity_id
_entity_poly.type
_entity_poly.pdbx_seq_one_letter_code
_entity_poly.pdbx_strand_id
1 'polypeptide(L)'
;MAFKFPWSKESHGDDPYWDFFVNTQPADMTNTVIELIRKAPPGNVFPTKTELHTPAITASHVKGMALYFGSERTGILALGDGAPDNAEKFPFAILCAVRDDYDARSAKGIGGQMPVQNGLFITFVLSSWIRELGFRAKIVRDHDFDAMAGKAGMGTLNGNGRLVTQQFGTNIYVADAVYTDMPMKAD
;
A
#
# COMPACT_ATOMS: atom_id res chain seq x y z
N MET A 1 30.89 22.56 19.73
CA MET A 1 29.55 22.89 19.17
C MET A 1 29.26 21.89 18.06
N ALA A 2 28.33 20.96 18.28
CA ALA A 2 27.91 20.02 17.24
C ALA A 2 26.79 20.68 16.41
N PHE A 3 26.98 20.76 15.09
CA PHE A 3 25.95 21.20 14.16
C PHE A 3 24.83 20.15 14.11
N LYS A 4 23.65 20.47 14.64
CA LYS A 4 22.43 19.68 14.39
C LYS A 4 21.85 20.10 13.04
N PHE A 5 21.79 19.18 12.08
CA PHE A 5 21.02 19.38 10.85
C PHE A 5 19.52 19.40 11.20
N PRO A 6 18.69 20.25 10.56
CA PRO A 6 17.27 20.40 10.88
C PRO A 6 16.38 19.17 10.60
N TRP A 7 16.99 18.06 10.16
CA TRP A 7 16.30 16.84 9.71
C TRP A 7 16.70 15.58 10.49
N SER A 8 17.55 15.70 11.53
CA SER A 8 17.77 14.56 12.41
C SER A 8 16.52 14.35 13.26
N LYS A 9 15.68 13.36 12.91
CA LYS A 9 14.70 12.81 13.87
C LYS A 9 15.47 12.53 15.16
N GLU A 10 14.99 13.03 16.29
CA GLU A 10 15.62 12.71 17.57
C GLU A 10 15.69 11.19 17.72
N SER A 11 16.86 10.69 18.13
CA SER A 11 17.03 9.26 18.37
C SER A 11 16.21 8.88 19.59
N HIS A 12 15.13 8.12 19.39
CA HIS A 12 14.32 7.56 20.46
C HIS A 12 14.86 6.22 20.99
N GLY A 13 16.11 5.87 20.65
CA GLY A 13 16.69 4.55 20.94
C GLY A 13 16.72 4.15 22.43
N ASP A 14 16.78 5.14 23.33
CA ASP A 14 16.80 4.91 24.78
C ASP A 14 15.46 5.26 25.47
N ASP A 15 14.41 5.56 24.71
CA ASP A 15 13.08 5.89 25.25
C ASP A 15 12.25 4.60 25.45
N PRO A 16 11.96 4.18 26.70
CA PRO A 16 11.20 2.97 26.96
C PRO A 16 9.75 3.05 26.45
N TYR A 17 9.16 4.25 26.32
CA TYR A 17 7.83 4.39 25.71
C TYR A 17 7.89 4.13 24.21
N TRP A 18 8.94 4.61 23.55
CA TRP A 18 9.14 4.41 22.13
C TRP A 18 9.46 2.95 21.79
N ASP A 19 10.31 2.31 22.59
CA ASP A 19 10.59 0.88 22.47
C ASP A 19 9.31 0.05 22.63
N PHE A 20 8.50 0.33 23.67
CA PHE A 20 7.20 -0.32 23.86
C PHE A 20 6.28 -0.10 22.67
N PHE A 21 6.20 1.13 22.17
CA PHE A 21 5.38 1.49 21.00
C PHE A 21 5.78 0.71 19.74
N VAL A 22 7.07 0.52 19.48
CA VAL A 22 7.58 -0.16 18.29
C VAL A 22 7.51 -1.68 18.42
N ASN A 23 7.83 -2.23 19.60
CA ASN A 23 8.13 -3.65 19.76
C ASN A 23 7.07 -4.46 20.52
N THR A 24 6.24 -3.83 21.36
CA THR A 24 5.26 -4.57 22.17
C THR A 24 3.93 -4.76 21.43
N GLN A 25 3.64 -6.01 21.08
CA GLN A 25 2.38 -6.37 20.42
C GLN A 25 1.16 -5.97 21.28
N PRO A 26 0.12 -5.36 20.69
CA PRO A 26 -1.15 -5.13 21.37
C PRO A 26 -1.73 -6.44 21.91
N ALA A 27 -2.03 -6.48 23.21
CA ALA A 27 -2.65 -7.65 23.85
C ALA A 27 -4.11 -7.84 23.42
N ASP A 28 -4.81 -6.73 23.15
CA ASP A 28 -6.17 -6.69 22.64
C ASP A 28 -6.18 -6.09 21.24
N MET A 29 -6.50 -6.93 20.25
CA MET A 29 -6.52 -6.54 18.84
C MET A 29 -7.65 -5.56 18.51
N THR A 30 -8.65 -5.38 19.37
CA THR A 30 -9.69 -4.35 19.20
C THR A 30 -9.14 -2.93 19.34
N ASN A 31 -7.97 -2.78 19.98
CA ASN A 31 -7.23 -1.52 20.02
C ASN A 31 -6.43 -1.25 18.73
N THR A 32 -6.61 -2.06 17.68
CA THR A 32 -5.91 -1.90 16.40
C THR A 32 -6.87 -1.53 15.28
N VAL A 33 -6.48 -0.53 14.47
CA VAL A 33 -7.25 -0.12 13.29
C VAL A 33 -7.16 -1.16 12.16
N ILE A 34 -6.12 -1.99 12.16
CA ILE A 34 -5.88 -3.03 11.16
C ILE A 34 -7.09 -3.96 11.03
N GLU A 35 -7.55 -4.52 12.14
CA GLU A 35 -8.65 -5.48 12.14
C GLU A 35 -9.98 -4.83 11.77
N LEU A 36 -10.20 -3.58 12.20
CA LEU A 36 -11.37 -2.79 11.84
C LEU A 36 -11.48 -2.62 10.31
N ILE A 37 -10.40 -2.21 9.65
CA ILE A 37 -10.39 -2.02 8.19
C ILE A 37 -10.48 -3.37 7.47
N ARG A 38 -9.77 -4.41 7.94
CA ARG A 38 -9.75 -5.72 7.28
C ARG A 38 -11.12 -6.39 7.25
N LYS A 39 -11.93 -6.19 8.29
CA LYS A 39 -13.29 -6.73 8.44
C LYS A 39 -14.37 -5.84 7.83
N ALA A 40 -14.04 -4.62 7.41
CA ALA A 40 -15.00 -3.74 6.77
C ALA A 40 -15.51 -4.39 5.46
N PRO A 41 -16.84 -4.50 5.26
CA PRO A 41 -17.37 -5.03 4.02
C PRO A 41 -17.04 -4.08 2.85
N PRO A 42 -16.80 -4.60 1.64
CA PRO A 42 -16.65 -3.75 0.47
C PRO A 42 -17.94 -2.98 0.20
N GLY A 43 -17.80 -1.72 -0.21
CA GLY A 43 -18.93 -0.92 -0.68
C GLY A 43 -19.46 -1.40 -2.03
N ASN A 44 -20.67 -0.96 -2.39
CA ASN A 44 -21.25 -1.23 -3.70
C ASN A 44 -20.48 -0.49 -4.81
N VAL A 45 -20.52 -1.02 -6.03
CA VAL A 45 -20.09 -0.28 -7.23
C VAL A 45 -21.21 0.67 -7.63
N PHE A 46 -20.88 1.94 -7.87
CA PHE A 46 -21.85 2.91 -8.34
C PHE A 46 -22.41 2.47 -9.70
N PRO A 47 -23.73 2.47 -9.91
CA PRO A 47 -24.34 1.83 -11.08
C PRO A 47 -24.01 2.54 -12.41
N THR A 48 -23.59 3.80 -12.36
CA THR A 48 -23.27 4.61 -13.54
C THR A 48 -21.78 4.85 -13.62
N LYS A 49 -21.15 4.44 -14.72
CA LYS A 49 -19.73 4.71 -14.94
C LYS A 49 -19.49 6.19 -15.20
N THR A 50 -18.52 6.73 -14.50
CA THR A 50 -17.98 8.07 -14.78
C THR A 50 -17.20 8.04 -16.10
N GLU A 51 -17.28 9.11 -16.88
CA GLU A 51 -16.43 9.29 -18.05
C GLU A 51 -14.97 9.45 -17.62
N LEU A 52 -14.09 8.60 -18.15
CA LEU A 52 -12.67 8.65 -17.87
C LEU A 52 -11.90 9.31 -19.01
N HIS A 53 -10.74 9.86 -18.67
CA HIS A 53 -9.74 10.22 -19.67
C HIS A 53 -9.12 8.97 -20.32
N THR A 54 -8.16 9.19 -21.22
CA THR A 54 -7.37 8.10 -21.80
C THR A 54 -6.71 7.24 -20.71
N PRO A 55 -6.47 5.93 -20.93
CA PRO A 55 -5.89 5.06 -19.91
C PRO A 55 -4.57 5.56 -19.30
N ALA A 56 -3.75 6.29 -20.08
CA ALA A 56 -2.52 6.89 -19.59
C ALA A 56 -2.77 8.04 -18.60
N ILE A 57 -3.76 8.89 -18.88
CA ILE A 57 -4.14 10.01 -18.00
C ILE A 57 -4.83 9.46 -16.74
N THR A 58 -5.72 8.48 -16.88
CA THR A 58 -6.37 7.80 -15.75
C THR A 58 -5.33 7.17 -14.81
N ALA A 59 -4.33 6.48 -15.35
CA ALA A 59 -3.21 5.93 -14.57
C ALA A 59 -2.47 7.04 -13.79
N SER A 60 -2.23 8.20 -14.41
CA SER A 60 -1.61 9.34 -13.74
C SER A 60 -2.46 9.88 -12.60
N HIS A 61 -3.78 9.99 -12.76
CA HIS A 61 -4.67 10.43 -11.68
C HIS A 61 -4.70 9.45 -10.52
N VAL A 62 -4.77 8.15 -10.80
CA VAL A 62 -4.74 7.10 -9.76
C VAL A 62 -3.47 7.19 -8.92
N LYS A 63 -2.31 7.33 -9.57
CA LYS A 63 -1.03 7.49 -8.87
C LYS A 63 -0.98 8.78 -8.06
N GLY A 64 -1.48 9.89 -8.62
CA GLY A 64 -1.57 11.17 -7.92
C GLY A 64 -2.44 11.10 -6.67
N MET A 65 -3.57 10.39 -6.73
CA MET A 65 -4.40 10.20 -5.55
C MET A 65 -3.77 9.26 -4.51
N ALA A 66 -3.15 8.15 -4.95
CA ALA A 66 -2.47 7.25 -4.04
C ALA A 66 -1.35 8.00 -3.27
N LEU A 67 -0.61 8.86 -3.97
CA LEU A 67 0.36 9.78 -3.37
C LEU A 67 -0.29 10.73 -2.37
N TYR A 68 -1.42 11.36 -2.73
CA TYR A 68 -2.18 12.21 -1.82
C TYR A 68 -2.62 11.49 -0.53
N PHE A 69 -2.94 10.19 -0.61
CA PHE A 69 -3.28 9.37 0.56
C PHE A 69 -2.07 8.90 1.38
N GLY A 70 -0.84 9.21 0.96
CA GLY A 70 0.39 8.87 1.67
C GLY A 70 1.20 7.72 1.08
N SER A 71 0.91 7.29 -0.14
CA SER A 71 1.79 6.37 -0.88
C SER A 71 3.07 7.10 -1.27
N GLU A 72 4.23 6.52 -0.96
CA GLU A 72 5.53 7.02 -1.43
C GLU A 72 5.78 6.64 -2.89
N ARG A 73 5.24 5.50 -3.31
CA ARG A 73 5.37 5.01 -4.69
C ARG A 73 4.20 4.14 -5.07
N THR A 74 3.69 4.33 -6.28
CA THR A 74 2.57 3.57 -6.81
C THR A 74 2.90 3.02 -8.20
N GLY A 75 2.66 1.73 -8.38
CA GLY A 75 2.81 1.01 -9.65
C GLY A 75 1.48 0.39 -10.09
N ILE A 76 1.29 0.28 -11.39
CA ILE A 76 0.13 -0.36 -12.00
C ILE A 76 0.61 -1.56 -12.81
N LEU A 77 0.23 -2.76 -12.40
CA LEU A 77 0.56 -3.99 -13.08
C LEU A 77 -0.61 -4.46 -13.94
N ALA A 78 -0.34 -4.81 -15.20
CA ALA A 78 -1.30 -5.57 -16.01
C ALA A 78 -1.39 -7.00 -15.49
N LEU A 79 -2.59 -7.41 -15.08
CA LEU A 79 -2.91 -8.77 -14.70
C LEU A 79 -3.34 -9.51 -15.98
N GLY A 80 -2.46 -10.31 -16.56
CA GLY A 80 -2.84 -11.23 -17.64
C GLY A 80 -3.84 -12.29 -17.17
N ASP A 81 -4.16 -13.27 -18.00
CA ASP A 81 -5.08 -14.39 -17.64
C ASP A 81 -4.60 -15.29 -16.46
N GLY A 82 -3.40 -15.02 -15.91
CA GLY A 82 -2.75 -15.77 -14.83
C GLY A 82 -2.88 -15.16 -13.43
N ALA A 83 -3.78 -14.18 -13.20
CA ALA A 83 -4.07 -13.72 -11.85
C ALA A 83 -4.66 -14.87 -11.00
N PRO A 84 -4.17 -15.11 -9.77
CA PRO A 84 -4.77 -16.13 -8.91
C PRO A 84 -6.20 -15.72 -8.55
N ASP A 85 -7.08 -16.70 -8.61
CA ASP A 85 -8.52 -16.64 -8.28
C ASP A 85 -9.45 -16.08 -9.39
N ASN A 86 -9.73 -16.99 -10.33
CA ASN A 86 -10.36 -16.79 -11.64
C ASN A 86 -11.90 -16.69 -11.63
N ALA A 87 -12.52 -16.26 -10.54
CA ALA A 87 -13.98 -16.03 -10.52
C ALA A 87 -14.36 -14.64 -11.09
N GLU A 88 -13.50 -13.64 -10.91
CA GLU A 88 -13.66 -12.29 -11.50
C GLU A 88 -12.36 -11.85 -12.15
N LYS A 89 -12.37 -11.72 -13.49
CA LYS A 89 -11.21 -11.23 -14.23
C LYS A 89 -11.04 -9.71 -14.00
N PHE A 90 -9.97 -9.35 -13.30
CA PHE A 90 -9.50 -7.98 -13.16
C PHE A 90 -8.24 -7.78 -14.02
N PRO A 91 -8.23 -6.80 -14.95
CA PRO A 91 -7.10 -6.55 -15.83
C PRO A 91 -5.92 -5.82 -15.17
N PHE A 92 -6.13 -5.16 -14.02
CA PHE A 92 -5.09 -4.35 -13.39
C PHE A 92 -4.99 -4.59 -11.89
N ALA A 93 -3.76 -4.53 -11.37
CA ALA A 93 -3.45 -4.37 -9.96
C ALA A 93 -2.77 -3.03 -9.73
N ILE A 94 -3.23 -2.29 -8.72
CA ILE A 94 -2.59 -1.07 -8.22
C ILE A 94 -1.85 -1.44 -6.94
N LEU A 95 -0.54 -1.18 -6.93
CA LEU A 95 0.39 -1.48 -5.84
C LEU A 95 0.82 -0.15 -5.23
N CYS A 96 0.70 -0.02 -3.91
CA CYS A 96 1.11 1.18 -3.18
C CYS A 96 2.17 0.80 -2.16
N ALA A 97 3.24 1.59 -2.09
CA ALA A 97 4.31 1.39 -1.13
C ALA A 97 4.42 2.60 -0.20
N VAL A 98 4.57 2.35 1.09
CA VAL A 98 4.64 3.37 2.14
C VAL A 98 5.94 3.22 2.92
N ARG A 99 6.39 4.29 3.60
CA ARG A 99 7.58 4.20 4.45
C ARG A 99 7.43 3.17 5.54
N ASP A 100 8.49 2.40 5.74
CA ASP A 100 8.62 1.37 6.76
C ASP A 100 9.86 1.66 7.61
N ASP A 101 9.75 2.70 8.46
CA ASP A 101 10.84 3.15 9.32
C ASP A 101 11.20 2.09 10.40
N TYR A 102 10.23 1.23 10.76
CA TYR A 102 10.40 0.08 11.65
C TYR A 102 9.80 -1.14 10.98
N ASP A 103 10.66 -2.02 10.45
CA ASP A 103 10.25 -3.17 9.62
C ASP A 103 9.04 -3.90 10.19
N ALA A 104 7.89 -3.71 9.55
CA ALA A 104 6.59 -4.19 10.00
C ALA A 104 6.52 -5.73 10.15
N ARG A 105 7.47 -6.46 9.57
CA ARG A 105 7.59 -7.92 9.67
C ARG A 105 8.25 -8.36 10.99
N SER A 106 9.02 -7.47 11.62
CA SER A 106 9.73 -7.74 12.87
C SER A 106 9.23 -6.90 14.05
N ALA A 107 8.79 -5.66 13.80
CA ALA A 107 8.33 -4.73 14.81
C ALA A 107 6.84 -4.95 15.10
N LYS A 108 6.55 -5.57 16.23
CA LYS A 108 5.21 -6.09 16.55
C LYS A 108 4.30 -5.08 17.23
N GLY A 109 4.83 -3.98 17.73
CA GLY A 109 4.07 -2.92 18.37
C GLY A 109 3.37 -2.00 17.37
N ILE A 110 2.53 -1.10 17.90
CA ILE A 110 1.72 -0.17 17.08
C ILE A 110 2.60 0.60 16.10
N GLY A 111 3.79 1.05 16.53
CA GLY A 111 4.76 1.76 15.72
C GLY A 111 5.29 0.95 14.53
N GLY A 112 5.61 -0.32 14.76
CA GLY A 112 5.99 -1.25 13.69
C GLY A 112 4.84 -1.60 12.75
N GLN A 113 3.60 -1.50 13.23
CA GLN A 113 2.40 -1.75 12.42
C GLN A 113 1.88 -0.51 11.68
N MET A 114 2.50 0.66 11.86
CA MET A 114 2.09 1.89 11.15
C MET A 114 2.11 1.77 9.61
N PRO A 115 3.12 1.15 8.98
CA PRO A 115 3.13 0.98 7.52
C PRO A 115 1.97 0.11 7.02
N VAL A 116 1.60 -0.93 7.78
CA VAL A 116 0.44 -1.79 7.48
C VAL A 116 -0.85 -0.97 7.57
N GLN A 117 -1.02 -0.16 8.62
CA GLN A 117 -2.18 0.71 8.80
C GLN A 117 -2.30 1.75 7.67
N ASN A 118 -1.20 2.40 7.30
CA ASN A 118 -1.17 3.37 6.21
C ASN A 118 -1.52 2.71 4.87
N GLY A 119 -0.95 1.52 4.60
CA GLY A 119 -1.28 0.73 3.42
C GLY A 119 -2.77 0.36 3.35
N LEU A 120 -3.35 -0.08 4.47
CA LEU A 120 -4.77 -0.40 4.56
C LEU A 120 -5.66 0.83 4.32
N PHE A 121 -5.30 1.98 4.89
CA PHE A 121 -6.02 3.23 4.65
C PHE A 121 -6.00 3.61 3.17
N ILE A 122 -4.82 3.65 2.55
CA ILE A 122 -4.65 4.03 1.13
C ILE A 122 -5.48 3.11 0.22
N THR A 123 -5.33 1.80 0.39
CA THR A 123 -5.97 0.79 -0.47
C THR A 123 -7.48 0.75 -0.27
N PHE A 124 -7.96 0.95 0.97
CA PHE A 124 -9.38 1.08 1.27
C PHE A 124 -10.00 2.29 0.57
N VAL A 125 -9.44 3.49 0.79
CA VAL A 125 -9.98 4.72 0.22
C VAL A 125 -9.90 4.71 -1.31
N LEU A 126 -8.77 4.26 -1.86
CA LEU A 126 -8.59 4.16 -3.31
C LEU A 126 -9.58 3.17 -3.95
N SER A 127 -9.76 1.98 -3.36
CA SER A 127 -10.72 1.01 -3.88
C SER A 127 -12.16 1.54 -3.79
N SER A 128 -12.51 2.27 -2.73
CA SER A 128 -13.83 2.89 -2.59
C SER A 128 -14.06 3.95 -3.64
N TRP A 129 -13.10 4.84 -3.87
CA TRP A 129 -13.22 5.85 -4.93
C TRP A 129 -13.40 5.22 -6.32
N ILE A 130 -12.66 4.16 -6.65
CA ILE A 130 -12.83 3.45 -7.92
C ILE A 130 -14.25 2.89 -8.06
N ARG A 131 -14.81 2.34 -6.96
CA ARG A 131 -16.20 1.87 -6.93
C ARG A 131 -17.21 3.01 -7.10
N GLU A 132 -16.96 4.18 -6.52
CA GLU A 132 -17.79 5.38 -6.73
C GLU A 132 -17.73 5.90 -8.18
N LEU A 133 -16.63 5.67 -8.90
CA LEU A 133 -16.55 5.95 -10.34
C LEU A 133 -17.31 4.93 -11.21
N GLY A 134 -17.89 3.88 -10.61
CA GLY A 134 -18.63 2.83 -11.30
C GLY A 134 -17.77 1.68 -11.84
N PHE A 135 -16.54 1.53 -11.37
CA PHE A 135 -15.65 0.43 -11.73
C PHE A 135 -15.50 -0.56 -10.57
N ARG A 136 -15.31 -1.84 -10.88
CA ARG A 136 -15.09 -2.85 -9.84
C ARG A 136 -13.71 -2.65 -9.24
N ALA A 137 -13.62 -2.72 -7.92
CA ALA A 137 -12.36 -2.74 -7.21
C ALA A 137 -12.44 -3.62 -5.97
N LYS A 138 -11.45 -4.49 -5.78
CA LYS A 138 -11.30 -5.33 -4.59
C LYS A 138 -9.88 -5.25 -4.05
N ILE A 139 -9.74 -5.34 -2.74
CA ILE A 139 -8.43 -5.48 -2.09
C ILE A 139 -8.10 -6.97 -2.07
N VAL A 140 -6.93 -7.33 -2.56
CA VAL A 140 -6.42 -8.70 -2.55
C VAL A 140 -5.28 -8.78 -1.55
N ARG A 141 -5.22 -9.88 -0.80
CA ARG A 141 -4.28 -10.13 0.30
C ARG A 141 -3.47 -11.40 0.03
N ASP A 142 -2.47 -11.66 0.85
CA ASP A 142 -1.73 -12.94 0.89
C ASP A 142 -1.02 -13.31 -0.44
N HIS A 143 -0.46 -12.32 -1.13
CA HIS A 143 0.42 -12.50 -2.28
C HIS A 143 1.81 -11.91 -2.03
N ASP A 144 2.76 -12.29 -2.88
CA ASP A 144 4.09 -11.66 -2.94
C ASP A 144 3.99 -10.29 -3.64
N PHE A 145 3.56 -9.28 -2.87
CA PHE A 145 3.39 -7.92 -3.37
C PHE A 145 4.73 -7.23 -3.66
N ASP A 146 5.83 -7.62 -3.01
CA ASP A 146 7.17 -7.13 -3.35
C ASP A 146 7.52 -7.54 -4.79
N ALA A 147 7.33 -8.81 -5.15
CA ALA A 147 7.55 -9.28 -6.51
C ALA A 147 6.65 -8.61 -7.55
N MET A 148 5.37 -8.38 -7.22
CA MET A 148 4.45 -7.64 -8.09
C MET A 148 4.88 -6.18 -8.27
N ALA A 149 5.31 -5.51 -7.20
CA ALA A 149 5.80 -4.14 -7.23
C ALA A 149 7.09 -4.02 -8.07
N GLY A 150 7.98 -5.01 -8.00
CA GLY A 150 9.14 -5.10 -8.89
C GLY A 150 8.73 -5.19 -10.36
N LYS A 151 7.75 -6.02 -10.70
CA LYS A 151 7.19 -6.11 -12.07
C LYS A 151 6.49 -4.83 -12.53
N ALA A 152 5.89 -4.08 -11.61
CA ALA A 152 5.27 -2.78 -11.86
C ALA A 152 6.27 -1.61 -11.88
N GLY A 153 7.58 -1.88 -11.95
CA GLY A 153 8.62 -0.85 -12.05
C GLY A 153 8.78 0.01 -10.80
N MET A 154 8.33 -0.45 -9.62
CA MET A 154 8.42 0.31 -8.37
C MET A 154 9.81 0.23 -7.71
N GLY A 155 10.70 -0.63 -8.21
CA GLY A 155 12.02 -0.86 -7.66
C GLY A 155 12.60 -2.18 -8.13
N THR A 156 13.65 -2.64 -7.47
CA THR A 156 14.29 -3.94 -7.75
C THR A 156 14.22 -4.83 -6.52
N LEU A 157 14.08 -6.15 -6.71
CA LEU A 157 14.16 -7.08 -5.60
C LEU A 157 15.62 -7.30 -5.18
N ASN A 158 15.87 -7.37 -3.87
CA ASN A 158 17.15 -7.88 -3.37
C ASN A 158 17.18 -9.41 -3.34
N GLY A 159 18.30 -10.00 -2.90
CA GLY A 159 18.47 -11.46 -2.81
C GLY A 159 17.49 -12.17 -1.88
N ASN A 160 16.80 -11.43 -1.00
CA ASN A 160 15.77 -11.96 -0.09
C ASN A 160 14.34 -11.73 -0.62
N GLY A 161 14.19 -11.27 -1.87
CA GLY A 161 12.89 -10.98 -2.47
C GLY A 161 12.22 -9.70 -1.96
N ARG A 162 12.91 -8.83 -1.21
CA ARG A 162 12.34 -7.55 -0.75
C ARG A 162 12.47 -6.49 -1.82
N LEU A 163 11.44 -5.65 -1.97
CA LEU A 163 11.51 -4.47 -2.81
C LEU A 163 12.56 -3.49 -2.25
N VAL A 164 13.46 -3.04 -3.12
CA VAL A 164 14.43 -1.98 -2.86
C VAL A 164 14.12 -0.81 -3.77
N THR A 165 13.97 0.37 -3.17
CA THR A 165 13.75 1.62 -3.90
C THR A 165 15.00 2.51 -3.83
N GLN A 166 15.17 3.40 -4.80
CA GLN A 166 16.31 4.32 -4.83
C GLN A 166 16.31 5.29 -3.64
N GLN A 167 15.13 5.74 -3.20
CA GLN A 167 15.01 6.77 -2.16
C GLN A 167 15.03 6.18 -0.75
N PHE A 168 14.40 5.02 -0.52
CA PHE A 168 14.18 4.47 0.82
C PHE A 168 14.89 3.14 1.06
N GLY A 169 15.60 2.60 0.06
CA GLY A 169 16.20 1.27 0.16
C GLY A 169 15.12 0.23 0.46
N THR A 170 15.35 -0.58 1.50
CA THR A 170 14.42 -1.60 2.01
C THR A 170 13.41 -1.06 3.04
N ASN A 171 13.48 0.21 3.41
CA ASN A 171 12.61 0.83 4.43
C ASN A 171 11.27 1.24 3.80
N ILE A 172 10.66 0.29 3.08
CA ILE A 172 9.39 0.45 2.42
C ILE A 172 8.56 -0.82 2.61
N TYR A 173 7.26 -0.61 2.78
CA TYR A 173 6.27 -1.67 2.90
C TYR A 173 5.33 -1.58 1.70
N VAL A 174 5.21 -2.66 0.93
CA VAL A 174 4.21 -2.77 -0.14
C VAL A 174 2.90 -3.24 0.47
N ALA A 175 1.86 -2.41 0.34
CA ALA A 175 0.53 -2.69 0.84
C ALA A 175 -0.17 -3.80 0.04
N ASP A 176 -1.29 -4.28 0.59
CA ASP A 176 -2.25 -5.12 -0.15
C ASP A 176 -2.61 -4.47 -1.50
N ALA A 177 -2.79 -5.26 -2.56
CA ALA A 177 -3.05 -4.71 -3.89
C ALA A 177 -4.55 -4.38 -4.10
N VAL A 178 -4.83 -3.34 -4.87
CA VAL A 178 -6.20 -3.07 -5.36
C VAL A 178 -6.34 -3.63 -6.78
N TYR A 179 -7.16 -4.65 -6.95
CA TYR A 179 -7.50 -5.20 -8.27
C TYR A 179 -8.70 -4.46 -8.84
N THR A 180 -8.63 -4.05 -10.10
CA THR A 180 -9.70 -3.25 -10.73
C THR A 180 -9.85 -3.48 -12.23
N ASP A 181 -11.06 -3.25 -12.73
CA ASP A 181 -11.39 -3.19 -14.16
C ASP A 181 -11.43 -1.76 -14.72
N MET A 182 -11.03 -0.76 -13.93
CA MET A 182 -10.88 0.61 -14.39
C MET A 182 -9.78 0.69 -15.46
N PRO A 183 -10.09 1.17 -16.68
CA PRO A 183 -9.13 1.24 -17.78
C PRO A 183 -7.94 2.14 -17.48
N MET A 184 -6.74 1.57 -17.46
CA MET A 184 -5.49 2.27 -17.17
C MET A 184 -4.34 1.75 -18.03
N LYS A 185 -3.29 2.56 -18.17
CA LYS A 185 -2.01 2.11 -18.70
C LYS A 185 -1.19 1.48 -17.55
N ALA A 186 -0.69 0.27 -17.75
CA ALA A 186 0.27 -0.38 -16.86
C ALA A 186 1.69 0.19 -17.02
N ASP A 187 2.52 -0.01 -16.01
CA ASP A 187 3.94 0.39 -15.97
C ASP A 187 4.88 -0.58 -16.69
#